data_AF-A0A520GRU4-F1
#
_entry.id   AF-A0A520GRU4-F1
#
_cell.length_a   1.000
_cell.length_b   1.000
_cell.length_c   1.000
_cell.angle_alpha   90.00
_cell.angle_beta   90.00
_cell.angle_gamma   90.00
#
_symmetry.space_group_name_H-M   'P 1'
#
loop_
_entity.id
_entity.type
_entity.pdbx_description
1 polymer ?
#
loop_
_entity_poly.entity_id
_entity_poly.type
_entity_poly.pdbx_seq_one_letter_code
_entity_poly.pdbx_strand_id
1 'polypeptide(L)'
;MKESFTNTLFPASPANPNHSWEIENGTTITWERTPSAFIDSVAAMRIRMGFIPGGSENSLISPNIDISNISQPVVKFNYAYAKASPNSGNDRLRVLFSTDCGNSWVQRFNKAGTSLATASGDLPNFIPSSQAQWTESQFSLPTTNNGYVMLKFESTSE
;
A
#
# COMPACT_ATOMS: atom_id res chain seq x y z
N MET A 1 -2.11 11.00 11.66
CA MET A 1 -0.81 10.86 10.97
C MET A 1 -1.06 10.79 9.47
N LYS A 2 -0.23 11.42 8.64
CA LYS A 2 -0.27 11.32 7.17
C LYS A 2 1.13 11.00 6.67
N GLU A 3 1.31 9.86 6.01
CA GLU A 3 2.52 9.58 5.25
C GLU A 3 2.38 10.25 3.86
N SER A 4 3.36 11.07 3.49
CA SER A 4 3.34 11.86 2.24
C SER A 4 4.49 11.52 1.30
N PHE A 5 5.38 10.58 1.66
CA PHE A 5 6.51 10.11 0.87
C PHE A 5 7.49 11.23 0.43
N THR A 6 7.57 12.31 1.20
CA THR A 6 8.49 13.42 0.94
C THR A 6 9.94 13.04 1.22
N ASN A 7 10.19 12.10 2.14
CA ASN A 7 11.49 11.51 2.39
C ASN A 7 11.96 10.71 1.16
N THR A 8 13.07 11.14 0.54
CA THR A 8 13.64 10.48 -0.65
C THR A 8 14.26 9.13 -0.36
N LEU A 9 14.52 8.81 0.92
CA LEU A 9 15.07 7.53 1.37
C LEU A 9 13.98 6.52 1.79
N PHE A 10 12.70 6.89 1.72
CA PHE A 10 11.58 6.00 2.05
C PHE A 10 11.68 4.68 1.25
N PRO A 11 11.44 3.51 1.84
CA PRO A 11 10.80 3.26 3.14
C PRO A 11 11.67 3.46 4.38
N ALA A 12 12.99 3.63 4.22
CA ALA A 12 13.87 3.93 5.33
C ALA A 12 13.71 5.38 5.81
N SER A 13 13.80 5.60 7.12
CA SER A 13 13.87 6.91 7.74
C SER A 13 15.10 6.98 8.65
N PRO A 14 16.32 7.21 8.10
CA PRO A 14 17.55 7.15 8.89
C PRO A 14 17.60 8.16 10.04
N ALA A 15 16.96 9.32 9.87
CA ALA A 15 16.87 10.36 10.90
C ALA A 15 15.93 9.97 12.05
N ASN A 16 14.98 9.07 11.82
CA ASN A 16 14.09 8.53 12.84
C ASN A 16 13.71 7.09 12.46
N PRO A 17 14.51 6.08 12.88
CA PRO A 17 14.29 4.69 12.49
C PRO A 17 12.92 4.14 12.90
N ASN A 18 12.31 4.67 13.97
CA ASN A 18 10.96 4.29 14.42
C ASN A 18 9.86 4.72 13.43
N HIS A 19 10.20 5.53 12.42
CA HIS A 19 9.30 5.89 11.32
C HIS A 19 9.61 5.12 10.03
N SER A 20 10.57 4.20 10.04
CA SER A 20 10.88 3.37 8.88
C SER A 20 9.77 2.36 8.65
N TRP A 21 9.39 2.21 7.38
CA TRP A 21 8.56 1.13 6.93
C TRP A 21 9.45 -0.05 6.53
N GLU A 22 8.92 -1.26 6.64
CA GLU A 22 9.62 -2.49 6.33
C GLU A 22 9.09 -3.12 5.05
N ILE A 23 9.99 -3.70 4.25
CA ILE A 23 9.62 -4.56 3.12
C ILE A 23 9.80 -6.01 3.57
N GLU A 24 8.71 -6.76 3.57
CA GLU A 24 8.67 -8.19 3.89
C GLU A 24 8.40 -8.98 2.59
N ASN A 25 9.05 -10.15 2.46
CA ASN A 25 8.95 -11.03 1.28
C ASN A 25 9.33 -10.34 -0.04
N GLY A 26 10.15 -9.28 0.01
CA GLY A 26 10.59 -8.55 -1.17
C GLY A 26 11.34 -9.44 -2.16
N THR A 27 10.86 -9.51 -3.40
CA THR A 27 11.64 -10.09 -4.51
C THR A 27 12.66 -9.06 -5.04
N THR A 28 13.40 -9.40 -6.11
CA THR A 28 14.29 -8.44 -6.79
C THR A 28 13.56 -7.17 -7.22
N ILE A 29 12.28 -7.28 -7.59
CA ILE A 29 11.39 -6.14 -7.82
C ILE A 29 10.34 -6.14 -6.71
N THR A 30 10.30 -5.06 -5.95
CA THR A 30 9.40 -4.93 -4.80
C THR A 30 8.87 -3.50 -4.69
N TRP A 31 8.26 -3.17 -3.56
CA TRP A 31 7.82 -1.83 -3.21
C TRP A 31 8.99 -0.85 -3.25
N GLU A 32 8.80 0.24 -3.99
CA GLU A 32 9.77 1.31 -4.13
C GLU A 32 9.06 2.66 -4.13
N ARG A 33 9.75 3.69 -3.63
CA ARG A 33 9.28 5.06 -3.77
C ARG A 33 9.44 5.53 -5.21
N THR A 34 8.43 6.20 -5.76
CA THR A 34 8.50 6.82 -7.10
C THR A 34 8.00 8.26 -7.08
N PRO A 35 8.72 9.22 -7.68
CA PRO A 35 8.21 10.58 -7.91
C PRO A 35 7.37 10.70 -9.19
N SER A 36 7.26 9.64 -9.99
CA SER A 36 6.61 9.70 -11.31
C SER A 36 5.08 9.73 -11.26
N ALA A 37 4.48 9.39 -10.12
CA ALA A 37 3.04 9.45 -9.90
C ALA A 37 2.73 9.72 -8.42
N PHE A 38 1.76 10.59 -8.17
CA PHE A 38 1.29 10.98 -6.84
C PHE A 38 -0.04 11.72 -6.97
N ILE A 39 -0.78 11.89 -5.86
CA ILE A 39 -2.06 12.61 -5.84
C ILE A 39 -1.91 14.05 -5.35
N ASP A 40 -1.34 14.25 -4.16
CA ASP A 40 -1.32 15.52 -3.43
C ASP A 40 0.05 15.79 -2.76
N SER A 41 1.11 15.15 -3.24
CA SER A 41 2.47 15.23 -2.69
C SER A 41 3.52 15.25 -3.82
N VAL A 42 4.71 14.68 -3.58
CA VAL A 42 5.85 14.61 -4.50
C VAL A 42 6.22 13.20 -4.93
N ALA A 43 5.65 12.17 -4.29
CA ALA A 43 5.91 10.77 -4.58
C ALA A 43 4.81 9.86 -4.02
N ALA A 44 4.85 8.60 -4.43
CA ALA A 44 4.05 7.50 -3.90
C ALA A 44 4.91 6.23 -3.76
N MET A 45 4.36 5.22 -3.09
CA MET A 45 4.89 3.87 -3.17
C MET A 45 4.32 3.15 -4.38
N ARG A 46 5.19 2.46 -5.11
CA ARG A 46 4.88 1.69 -6.31
C ARG A 46 5.41 0.28 -6.17
N ILE A 47 4.67 -0.66 -6.72
CA ILE A 47 5.17 -1.99 -7.03
C ILE A 47 4.83 -2.33 -8.49
N ARG A 48 5.78 -2.90 -9.21
CA ARG A 48 5.64 -3.21 -10.65
C ARG A 48 5.31 -4.69 -10.84
N MET A 49 4.08 -5.06 -10.53
CA MET A 49 3.64 -6.47 -10.40
C MET A 49 3.84 -7.29 -11.68
N GLY A 50 3.67 -6.69 -12.87
CA GLY A 50 3.92 -7.35 -14.15
C GLY A 50 5.38 -7.76 -14.42
N PHE A 51 6.32 -7.41 -13.54
CA PHE A 51 7.72 -7.86 -13.60
C PHE A 51 8.09 -8.78 -12.43
N ILE A 52 7.12 -9.18 -11.60
CA ILE A 52 7.31 -10.05 -10.46
C ILE A 52 6.77 -11.44 -10.83
N PRO A 53 7.46 -12.55 -10.51
CA PRO A 53 6.95 -13.88 -10.80
C PRO A 53 5.55 -14.11 -10.20
N GLY A 54 4.66 -14.73 -10.98
CA GLY A 54 3.29 -15.02 -10.54
C GLY A 54 3.21 -15.77 -9.22
N GLY A 55 2.25 -15.37 -8.39
CA GLY A 55 2.05 -15.90 -7.04
C GLY A 55 2.95 -15.31 -5.96
N SER A 56 3.91 -14.45 -6.31
CA SER A 56 4.83 -13.86 -5.31
C SER A 56 4.12 -12.79 -4.48
N GLU A 57 4.26 -12.89 -3.16
CA GLU A 57 3.75 -11.89 -2.22
C GLU A 57 4.85 -10.89 -1.87
N ASN A 58 4.53 -9.60 -1.90
CA ASN A 58 5.44 -8.52 -1.47
C ASN A 58 4.69 -7.55 -0.58
N SER A 59 5.20 -7.34 0.63
CA SER A 59 4.53 -6.57 1.67
C SER A 59 5.32 -5.32 2.05
N LEU A 60 4.60 -4.21 2.21
CA LEU A 60 5.09 -2.96 2.79
C LEU A 60 4.38 -2.75 4.13
N ILE A 61 5.15 -2.71 5.21
CA ILE A 61 4.65 -2.73 6.58
C ILE A 61 5.02 -1.41 7.28
N SER A 62 4.04 -0.76 7.90
CA SER A 62 4.27 0.46 8.66
C SER A 62 4.96 0.15 9.99
N PRO A 63 5.66 1.13 10.60
CA PRO A 63 6.01 1.04 12.02
C PRO A 63 4.73 1.05 12.89
N ASN A 64 4.92 0.95 14.21
CA ASN A 64 3.83 1.16 15.16
C ASN A 64 3.32 2.60 15.06
N ILE A 65 2.05 2.76 14.74
CA ILE A 65 1.34 4.04 14.68
C ILE A 65 0.57 4.21 15.98
N ASP A 66 0.86 5.29 16.71
CA ASP A 66 0.13 5.68 17.92
C ASP A 66 -1.25 6.24 17.55
N ILE A 67 -2.29 5.58 18.05
CA ILE A 67 -3.70 5.94 17.95
C ILE A 67 -4.36 6.11 19.32
N SER A 68 -3.59 6.11 20.42
CA SER A 68 -4.09 6.16 21.81
C SER A 68 -5.01 7.34 22.10
N ASN A 69 -4.80 8.46 21.41
CA ASN A 69 -5.57 9.69 21.56
C ASN A 69 -6.67 9.87 20.49
N ILE A 70 -7.02 8.80 19.76
CA ILE A 70 -8.02 8.83 18.68
C ILE A 70 -9.21 7.96 19.07
N SER A 71 -10.37 8.57 19.30
CA SER A 71 -11.59 7.86 19.74
C SER A 71 -12.22 6.96 18.66
N GLN A 72 -12.12 7.36 17.39
CA GLN A 72 -12.62 6.61 16.23
C GLN A 72 -11.57 6.62 15.12
N PRO A 73 -10.52 5.79 15.24
CA PRO A 73 -9.43 5.79 14.28
C PRO A 73 -9.90 5.25 12.92
N VAL A 74 -9.59 6.00 11.86
CA VAL A 74 -9.89 5.65 10.47
C VAL A 74 -8.59 5.65 9.67
N VAL A 75 -8.38 4.61 8.87
CA VAL A 75 -7.32 4.54 7.88
C VAL A 75 -7.90 4.98 6.55
N LYS A 76 -7.19 5.89 5.86
CA LYS A 76 -7.47 6.29 4.48
C LYS A 76 -6.23 6.08 3.64
N PHE A 77 -6.39 5.57 2.43
CA PHE A 77 -5.31 5.43 1.48
C PHE A 77 -5.81 5.59 0.04
N ASN A 78 -4.96 6.12 -0.82
CA ASN A 78 -5.21 6.21 -2.25
C ASN A 78 -4.41 5.12 -2.97
N TYR A 79 -5.03 4.49 -3.96
CA TYR A 79 -4.37 3.52 -4.83
C TYR A 79 -4.77 3.77 -6.28
N ALA A 80 -3.91 3.35 -7.19
CA ALA A 80 -4.18 3.37 -8.62
C ALA A 80 -3.63 2.11 -9.27
N TYR A 81 -4.44 1.48 -10.12
CA TYR A 81 -4.09 0.25 -10.81
C TYR A 81 -4.80 0.19 -12.17
N ALA A 82 -4.11 -0.37 -13.16
CA ALA A 82 -4.67 -0.75 -14.44
C ALA A 82 -4.13 -2.12 -14.82
N LYS A 83 -4.98 -2.93 -15.45
CA LYS A 83 -4.58 -4.22 -16.00
C LYS A 83 -3.65 -3.98 -17.20
N ALA A 84 -2.71 -4.90 -17.45
CA ALA A 84 -1.79 -4.78 -18.59
C ALA A 84 -2.42 -5.26 -19.91
N SER A 85 -3.37 -6.19 -19.83
CA SER A 85 -4.13 -6.78 -20.94
C SER A 85 -5.47 -7.37 -20.45
N PRO A 86 -6.42 -7.70 -21.36
CA PRO A 86 -7.69 -8.29 -20.97
C PRO A 86 -7.54 -9.60 -20.17
N ASN A 87 -6.49 -10.37 -20.50
CA ASN A 87 -6.18 -11.68 -19.92
C ASN A 87 -5.20 -11.63 -18.74
N SER A 88 -4.56 -10.48 -18.48
CA SER A 88 -4.01 -10.21 -17.14
C SER A 88 -5.17 -9.89 -16.19
N GLY A 89 -5.00 -9.97 -14.88
CA GLY A 89 -6.05 -9.64 -13.92
C GLY A 89 -6.14 -10.47 -12.64
N ASN A 90 -5.10 -11.15 -12.18
CA ASN A 90 -5.07 -11.75 -10.84
C ASN A 90 -4.09 -11.03 -9.89
N ASP A 91 -3.46 -9.94 -10.35
CA ASP A 91 -2.79 -9.00 -9.45
C ASP A 91 -3.76 -8.60 -8.34
N ARG A 92 -3.30 -8.70 -7.11
CA ARG A 92 -4.11 -8.45 -5.92
C ARG A 92 -3.41 -7.48 -5.00
N LEU A 93 -4.20 -6.59 -4.40
CA LEU A 93 -3.79 -5.76 -3.28
C LEU A 93 -4.66 -6.08 -2.07
N ARG A 94 -4.01 -6.43 -0.97
CA ARG A 94 -4.61 -6.55 0.35
C ARG A 94 -4.08 -5.43 1.25
N VAL A 95 -4.98 -4.86 2.06
CA VAL A 95 -4.59 -4.00 3.18
C VAL A 95 -5.09 -4.60 4.47
N LEU A 96 -4.15 -4.81 5.38
CA LEU A 96 -4.36 -5.43 6.67
C LEU A 96 -3.88 -4.48 7.77
N PHE A 97 -4.38 -4.71 8.98
CA PHE A 97 -3.83 -4.08 10.18
C PHE A 97 -3.52 -5.13 11.24
N SER A 98 -2.61 -4.79 12.13
CA SER A 98 -2.26 -5.58 13.31
C SER A 98 -2.35 -4.70 14.55
N THR A 99 -2.88 -5.26 15.64
CA THR A 99 -2.95 -4.61 16.97
C THR A 99 -2.04 -5.29 17.99
N ASP A 100 -1.24 -6.25 17.56
CA ASP A 100 -0.40 -7.12 18.37
C ASP A 100 1.04 -7.17 17.84
N CYS A 101 1.53 -6.03 17.33
CA CYS A 101 2.89 -5.85 16.85
C CYS A 101 3.28 -6.81 15.70
N GLY A 102 2.33 -7.14 14.83
CA GLY A 102 2.54 -7.97 13.65
C GLY A 102 2.39 -9.47 13.88
N ASN A 103 2.03 -9.92 15.09
CA ASN A 103 1.80 -11.34 15.38
C ASN A 103 0.58 -11.89 14.65
N SER A 104 -0.49 -11.09 14.51
CA SER A 104 -1.67 -11.42 13.73
C SER A 104 -2.12 -10.23 12.88
N TRP A 105 -2.72 -10.53 11.74
CA TRP A 105 -3.14 -9.54 10.75
C TRP A 105 -4.62 -9.72 10.42
N VAL A 106 -5.35 -8.62 10.47
CA VAL A 106 -6.77 -8.57 10.14
C VAL A 106 -6.94 -7.81 8.82
N GLN A 107 -7.49 -8.50 7.83
CA GLN A 107 -7.74 -7.92 6.52
C GLN A 107 -8.93 -6.94 6.54
N ARG A 108 -8.77 -5.81 5.85
CA ARG A 108 -9.82 -4.78 5.68
C ARG A 108 -10.04 -4.38 4.22
N PHE A 109 -9.06 -4.57 3.36
CA PHE A 109 -9.17 -4.39 1.92
C PHE A 109 -8.62 -5.63 1.22
N ASN A 110 -9.32 -6.11 0.20
CA ASN A 110 -8.86 -7.20 -0.66
C ASN A 110 -9.53 -7.06 -2.02
N LYS A 111 -8.77 -6.59 -3.00
CA LYS A 111 -9.24 -6.47 -4.38
C LYS A 111 -8.21 -7.06 -5.32
N ALA A 112 -8.71 -7.71 -6.37
CA ALA A 112 -7.90 -8.32 -7.42
C ALA A 112 -8.46 -8.00 -8.80
N GLY A 113 -7.59 -7.98 -9.81
CA GLY A 113 -7.99 -7.82 -11.21
C GLY A 113 -8.88 -6.63 -11.49
N THR A 114 -10.00 -6.87 -12.17
CA THR A 114 -10.97 -5.83 -12.52
C THR A 114 -11.53 -5.09 -11.29
N SER A 115 -11.67 -5.77 -10.13
CA SER A 115 -12.11 -5.09 -8.91
C SER A 115 -11.06 -4.11 -8.36
N LEU A 116 -9.77 -4.39 -8.59
CA LEU A 116 -8.66 -3.54 -8.20
C LEU A 116 -8.46 -2.37 -9.17
N ALA A 117 -8.88 -2.51 -10.43
CA ALA A 117 -8.70 -1.50 -11.46
C ALA A 117 -9.40 -0.18 -11.12
N THR A 118 -8.65 0.91 -11.27
CA THR A 118 -9.10 2.29 -11.04
C THR A 118 -9.05 3.13 -12.32
N ALA A 119 -8.30 2.69 -13.33
CA ALA A 119 -8.27 3.31 -14.65
C ALA A 119 -9.02 2.44 -15.67
N SER A 120 -9.63 3.09 -16.67
CA SER A 120 -10.31 2.42 -17.76
C SER A 120 -9.34 1.88 -18.80
N GLY A 121 -9.63 0.69 -19.33
CA GLY A 121 -8.85 0.04 -20.38
C GLY A 121 -7.66 -0.76 -19.83
N ASP A 122 -6.97 -1.45 -20.74
CA ASP A 122 -5.76 -2.19 -20.45
C ASP A 122 -4.54 -1.35 -20.81
N LEU A 123 -3.76 -0.99 -19.78
CA LEU A 123 -2.66 -0.03 -19.86
C LEU A 123 -1.37 -0.73 -19.39
N PRO A 124 -0.60 -1.35 -20.30
CA PRO A 124 0.69 -1.93 -19.92
C PRO A 124 1.63 -0.83 -19.44
N ASN A 125 2.43 -1.12 -18.40
CA ASN A 125 3.32 -0.14 -17.75
C ASN A 125 2.60 1.12 -17.24
N PHE A 126 1.38 0.93 -16.73
CA PHE A 126 0.54 2.02 -16.24
C PHE A 126 1.25 2.93 -15.22
N ILE A 127 1.23 4.22 -15.50
CA ILE A 127 1.59 5.30 -14.58
C ILE A 127 0.38 6.24 -14.56
N PRO A 128 -0.25 6.46 -13.39
CA PRO A 128 -1.37 7.41 -13.28
C PRO A 128 -0.95 8.81 -13.71
N SER A 129 -1.67 9.39 -14.67
CA SER A 129 -1.42 10.72 -15.24
C SER A 129 -2.42 11.78 -14.78
N SER A 130 -3.47 11.39 -14.04
CA SER A 130 -4.47 12.30 -13.51
C SER A 130 -5.04 11.82 -12.17
N GLN A 131 -5.58 12.75 -11.37
CA GLN A 131 -6.21 12.42 -10.09
C GLN A 131 -7.42 11.50 -10.24
N ALA A 132 -8.12 11.55 -11.38
CA ALA A 132 -9.28 10.71 -11.66
C ALA A 132 -8.96 9.21 -11.76
N GLN A 133 -7.68 8.84 -11.91
CA GLN A 133 -7.22 7.45 -11.95
C GLN A 133 -6.86 6.90 -10.57
N TRP A 134 -6.94 7.71 -9.52
CA TRP A 134 -6.76 7.31 -8.14
C TRP A 134 -8.12 7.07 -7.48
N THR A 135 -8.18 6.07 -6.62
CA THR A 135 -9.36 5.81 -5.78
C THR A 135 -8.96 5.86 -4.31
N GLU A 136 -9.71 6.62 -3.51
CA GLU A 136 -9.59 6.60 -2.06
C GLU A 136 -10.37 5.40 -1.50
N SER A 137 -9.71 4.64 -0.63
CA SER A 137 -10.35 3.63 0.22
C SER A 137 -10.16 4.01 1.68
N GLN A 138 -11.14 3.65 2.50
CA GLN A 138 -11.06 3.85 3.93
C GLN A 138 -11.67 2.70 4.72
N PHE A 139 -11.19 2.50 5.93
CA PHE A 139 -11.79 1.58 6.89
C PHE A 139 -11.55 2.05 8.33
N SER A 140 -12.47 1.72 9.21
CA SER A 140 -12.33 2.00 10.64
C SER A 140 -11.45 0.94 11.32
N LEU A 141 -10.66 1.39 12.27
CA LEU A 141 -9.91 0.53 13.18
C LEU A 141 -10.71 0.31 14.47
N PRO A 142 -10.56 -0.85 15.11
CA PRO A 142 -11.13 -1.05 16.45
C PRO A 142 -10.41 -0.14 17.46
N THR A 143 -11.07 0.14 18.58
CA THR A 143 -10.37 0.66 19.76
C THR A 143 -9.37 -0.39 20.23
N THR A 144 -8.10 -0.03 20.35
CA THR A 144 -7.04 -0.96 20.77
C THR A 144 -6.67 -0.74 22.22
N ASN A 145 -6.38 -1.81 22.97
CA ASN A 145 -6.01 -1.71 24.38
C ASN A 145 -4.62 -1.11 24.60
N ASN A 146 -3.71 -1.28 23.64
CA ASN A 146 -2.35 -0.75 23.69
C ASN A 146 -2.21 0.65 23.05
N GLY A 147 -3.22 1.12 22.31
CA GLY A 147 -3.18 2.39 21.61
C GLY A 147 -2.28 2.40 20.37
N TYR A 148 -1.81 1.25 19.87
CA TYR A 148 -0.96 1.17 18.68
C TYR A 148 -1.55 0.26 17.60
N VAL A 149 -1.20 0.53 16.35
CA VAL A 149 -1.56 -0.28 15.20
C VAL A 149 -0.43 -0.31 14.18
N MET A 150 -0.29 -1.41 13.44
CA MET A 150 0.53 -1.51 12.24
C MET A 150 -0.36 -1.71 11.01
N LEU A 151 0.07 -1.21 9.86
CA LEU A 151 -0.58 -1.42 8.57
C LEU A 151 0.33 -2.27 7.68
N LYS A 152 -0.27 -3.18 6.90
CA LYS A 152 0.42 -3.97 5.88
C LYS A 152 -0.28 -3.78 4.54
N PHE A 153 0.47 -3.36 3.54
CA PHE A 153 0.06 -3.32 2.14
C PHE A 153 0.73 -4.49 1.43
N GLU A 154 -0.05 -5.50 1.09
CA GLU A 154 0.45 -6.74 0.52
C GLU A 154 -0.04 -6.90 -0.90
N SER A 155 0.92 -6.99 -1.82
CA SER A 155 0.66 -7.27 -3.22
C SER A 155 0.90 -8.75 -3.52
N THR A 156 0.08 -9.34 -4.39
CA THR A 156 0.35 -10.66 -4.98
C THR A 156 0.32 -10.52 -6.49
N SER A 157 1.43 -10.78 -7.17
CA SER A 157 1.49 -10.77 -8.64
C SER A 157 0.80 -11.98 -9.25
N GLU A 158 0.28 -11.81 -10.46
CA GLU A 158 -0.22 -12.91 -11.31
C GLU A 158 0.86 -13.53 -12.19
#